data_AF-A1RYY0-F1
#
_entry.id   AF-A1RYY0-F1
#
_cell.length_a   1.000
_cell.length_b   1.000
_cell.length_c   1.000
_cell.angle_alpha   90.00
_cell.angle_beta   90.00
_cell.angle_gamma   90.00
#
_symmetry.space_group_name_H-M   'P 1'
#
loop_
_entity.id
_entity.type
_entity.pdbx_description
1 polymer ?
#
loop_
_entity_poly.entity_id
_entity_poly.type
_entity_poly.pdbx_seq_one_letter_code
_entity_poly.pdbx_strand_id
1 'polypeptide(L)'
;MPKKVVKRSGKVEEFDREKLVRSMVNAGAPEEVAVEIAKEVESKVRDGATTDEIRRYVLARLKVLAPQAYEAWTFYDRVAKGRITFEDGKYVVVSKGHLYLGREVKDVGPKGLSSSEEVEGILKELEEDLEYGVSKATINARLYALFMGVLKSKAMPVEEKEKSIKLINSFREKLGWKPYELKKPLA
;
A
#
# COMPACT_ATOMS: atom_id res chain seq x y z
N MET A 1 19.89 14.63 -10.18
CA MET A 1 20.18 13.25 -10.64
C MET A 1 18.86 12.59 -11.00
N PRO A 2 18.80 11.71 -12.01
CA PRO A 2 17.62 10.90 -12.29
C PRO A 2 17.30 10.04 -11.05
N LYS A 3 16.04 10.00 -10.65
CA LYS A 3 15.57 9.26 -9.47
C LYS A 3 15.37 7.80 -9.86
N LYS A 4 15.92 6.86 -9.11
CA LYS A 4 15.81 5.43 -9.37
C LYS A 4 14.52 4.86 -8.78
N VAL A 5 13.93 3.92 -9.50
CA VAL A 5 12.68 3.24 -9.15
C VAL A 5 12.92 1.73 -9.09
N VAL A 6 12.45 1.10 -8.01
CA VAL A 6 12.55 -0.35 -7.80
C VAL A 6 11.30 -1.04 -8.32
N LYS A 7 11.45 -1.89 -9.33
CA LYS A 7 10.39 -2.76 -9.84
C LYS A 7 10.00 -3.81 -8.81
N ARG A 8 8.77 -4.32 -8.88
CA ARG A 8 8.32 -5.53 -8.16
C ARG A 8 9.26 -6.75 -8.33
N SER A 9 10.01 -6.85 -9.43
CA SER A 9 11.02 -7.90 -9.63
C SER A 9 12.36 -7.67 -8.92
N GLY A 10 12.52 -6.57 -8.18
CA GLY A 10 13.79 -6.09 -7.62
C GLY A 10 14.70 -5.36 -8.63
N LYS A 11 14.35 -5.33 -9.93
CA LYS A 11 15.11 -4.58 -10.93
C LYS A 11 15.00 -3.08 -10.67
N VAL A 12 16.12 -2.37 -10.76
CA VAL A 12 16.16 -0.90 -10.70
C VAL A 12 16.08 -0.32 -12.12
N GLU A 13 15.26 0.70 -12.34
CA GLU A 13 15.22 1.52 -13.56
C GLU A 13 15.18 3.01 -13.18
N GLU A 14 15.49 3.92 -14.11
CA GLU A 14 15.28 5.36 -13.87
C GLU A 14 13.78 5.71 -13.94
N PHE A 15 13.35 6.71 -13.17
CA PHE A 15 12.00 7.24 -13.23
C PHE A 15 11.73 7.87 -14.60
N ASP A 16 10.77 7.30 -15.32
CA ASP A 16 10.35 7.74 -16.64
C ASP A 16 8.95 8.34 -16.55
N ARG A 17 8.89 9.67 -16.65
CA ARG A 17 7.65 10.45 -16.56
C ARG A 17 6.74 10.22 -17.77
N GLU A 18 7.29 10.10 -18.97
CA GLU A 18 6.50 9.87 -20.20
C GLU A 18 5.82 8.50 -20.20
N LYS A 19 6.53 7.47 -19.73
CA LYS A 19 5.98 6.13 -19.51
C LYS A 19 4.86 6.13 -18.48
N LEU A 20 4.95 6.98 -17.46
CA LEU A 20 3.88 7.12 -16.46
C LEU A 20 2.65 7.81 -17.04
N VAL A 21 2.82 8.93 -17.75
CA VAL A 21 1.74 9.62 -18.50
C VAL A 21 1.06 8.64 -19.45
N ARG A 22 1.83 7.97 -20.31
CA ARG A 22 1.34 6.99 -21.29
C ARG A 22 0.59 5.84 -20.64
N SER A 23 1.01 5.39 -19.46
CA SER A 23 0.28 4.35 -18.71
C SER A 23 -1.11 4.83 -18.26
N MET A 24 -1.25 6.09 -17.86
CA MET A 24 -2.54 6.68 -17.47
C MET A 24 -3.44 6.95 -18.68
N VAL A 25 -2.89 7.48 -19.77
CA VAL A 25 -3.62 7.70 -21.04
C VAL A 25 -4.10 6.37 -21.64
N ASN A 26 -3.27 5.32 -21.61
CA ASN A 26 -3.67 3.97 -22.03
C ASN A 26 -4.79 3.36 -21.17
N ALA A 27 -4.96 3.84 -19.93
CA ALA A 27 -6.09 3.48 -19.07
C ALA A 27 -7.31 4.40 -19.28
N GLY A 28 -7.27 5.35 -20.21
CA GLY A 28 -8.37 6.28 -20.51
C GLY A 28 -8.35 7.58 -19.71
N ALA A 29 -7.24 7.95 -19.06
CA ALA A 29 -7.11 9.26 -18.44
C ALA A 29 -6.95 10.37 -19.51
N PRO A 30 -7.57 11.55 -19.35
CA PRO A 30 -7.25 12.72 -20.16
C PRO A 30 -5.76 13.06 -20.06
N GLU A 31 -5.14 13.44 -21.18
CA GLU A 31 -3.69 13.68 -21.23
C GLU A 31 -3.25 14.78 -20.25
N GLU A 32 -4.02 15.86 -20.11
CA GLU A 32 -3.74 16.94 -19.16
C GLU A 32 -3.71 16.44 -17.71
N VAL A 33 -4.68 15.62 -17.31
CA VAL A 33 -4.75 14.98 -15.98
C VAL A 33 -3.59 14.01 -15.78
N ALA A 34 -3.24 13.22 -16.81
CA ALA A 34 -2.09 12.34 -16.75
C ALA A 34 -0.76 13.11 -16.60
N VAL A 35 -0.61 14.24 -17.30
CA VAL A 35 0.56 15.12 -17.19
C VAL A 35 0.63 15.82 -15.82
N GLU A 36 -0.50 16.24 -15.26
CA GLU A 36 -0.60 16.79 -13.90
C GLU A 36 -0.14 15.76 -12.86
N ILE A 37 -0.78 14.59 -12.81
CA ILE A 37 -0.45 13.52 -11.86
C ILE A 37 1.02 13.09 -12.01
N ALA A 38 1.54 13.02 -13.24
CA ALA A 38 2.94 12.65 -13.46
C ALA A 38 3.94 13.71 -12.98
N LYS A 39 3.60 15.01 -13.05
CA LYS A 39 4.39 16.09 -12.43
C LYS A 39 4.37 16.00 -10.91
N GLU A 40 3.21 15.73 -10.32
CA GLU A 40 3.08 15.52 -8.87
C GLU A 40 3.94 14.35 -8.40
N VAL A 41 3.87 13.19 -9.08
CA VAL A 41 4.75 12.04 -8.81
C VAL A 41 6.21 12.41 -8.96
N GLU A 42 6.61 13.06 -10.04
CA GLU A 42 8.00 13.47 -10.28
C GLU A 42 8.55 14.36 -9.14
N SER A 43 7.71 15.23 -8.58
CA SER A 43 8.07 16.07 -7.43
C SER A 43 8.26 15.24 -6.14
N LYS A 44 7.36 14.28 -5.87
CA LYS A 44 7.30 13.50 -4.63
C LYS A 44 8.16 12.24 -4.59
N VAL A 45 8.41 11.62 -5.74
CA VAL A 45 9.13 10.33 -5.82
C VAL A 45 10.54 10.50 -5.25
N ARG A 46 11.00 9.53 -4.46
CA ARG A 46 12.33 9.49 -3.83
C ARG A 46 13.27 8.57 -4.60
N ASP A 47 14.58 8.70 -4.40
CA ASP A 47 15.52 7.71 -4.94
C ASP A 47 15.28 6.36 -4.23
N GLY A 48 15.12 5.29 -5.02
CA GLY A 48 14.77 3.96 -4.50
C GLY A 48 13.26 3.72 -4.28
N ALA A 49 12.38 4.65 -4.65
CA ALA A 49 10.93 4.45 -4.57
C ALA A 49 10.48 3.22 -5.38
N THR A 50 9.52 2.45 -4.89
CA THR A 50 9.00 1.29 -5.64
C THR A 50 8.04 1.70 -6.76
N THR A 51 7.90 0.86 -7.79
CA THR A 51 6.85 1.06 -8.82
C THR A 51 5.44 1.00 -8.24
N ASP A 52 5.28 0.33 -7.10
CA ASP A 52 3.98 0.14 -6.49
C ASP A 52 3.62 1.30 -5.52
N GLU A 53 4.59 1.98 -4.87
CA GLU A 53 4.43 3.34 -4.28
C GLU A 53 3.86 4.33 -5.32
N ILE A 54 4.54 4.47 -6.46
CA ILE A 54 4.15 5.37 -7.55
C ILE A 54 2.73 5.05 -8.05
N ARG A 55 2.43 3.76 -8.18
CA ARG A 55 1.10 3.25 -8.55
C ARG A 55 0.02 3.65 -7.54
N ARG A 56 0.26 3.51 -6.23
CA ARG A 56 -0.71 3.90 -5.19
C ARG A 56 -1.05 5.37 -5.29
N TYR A 57 -0.04 6.24 -5.48
CA TYR A 57 -0.27 7.66 -5.70
C TYR A 57 -1.12 7.94 -6.95
N VAL A 58 -0.72 7.37 -8.10
CA VAL A 58 -1.45 7.53 -9.37
C VAL A 58 -2.91 7.10 -9.21
N LEU A 59 -3.18 5.95 -8.61
CA LEU A 59 -4.54 5.49 -8.38
C LEU A 59 -5.32 6.40 -7.42
N ALA A 60 -4.70 6.88 -6.34
CA ALA A 60 -5.36 7.83 -5.43
C ALA A 60 -5.76 9.13 -6.13
N ARG A 61 -4.92 9.65 -7.04
CA ARG A 61 -5.23 10.86 -7.83
C ARG A 61 -6.24 10.58 -8.95
N LEU A 62 -6.11 9.47 -9.68
CA LEU A 62 -7.08 9.07 -10.71
C LEU A 62 -8.48 8.85 -10.13
N LYS A 63 -8.63 8.27 -8.92
CA LYS A 63 -9.95 8.12 -8.28
C LYS A 63 -10.68 9.46 -8.08
N VAL A 64 -9.94 10.56 -7.96
CA VAL A 64 -10.51 11.91 -7.79
C VAL A 64 -10.65 12.64 -9.14
N LEU A 65 -9.62 12.60 -9.99
CA LEU A 65 -9.52 13.43 -11.20
C LEU A 65 -10.03 12.76 -12.48
N ALA A 66 -9.97 11.42 -12.56
CA ALA A 66 -10.42 10.65 -13.71
C ALA A 66 -10.95 9.25 -13.28
N PRO A 67 -12.12 9.16 -12.60
CA PRO A 67 -12.61 7.91 -12.00
C PRO A 67 -12.74 6.75 -13.00
N GLN A 68 -13.12 7.03 -14.25
CA GLN A 68 -13.21 5.98 -15.28
C GLN A 68 -11.85 5.39 -15.65
N ALA A 69 -10.78 6.19 -15.61
CA ALA A 69 -9.42 5.72 -15.84
C ALA A 69 -8.87 4.91 -14.66
N TYR A 70 -9.28 5.27 -13.43
CA TYR A 70 -9.04 4.44 -12.26
C TYR A 70 -9.69 3.05 -12.41
N GLU A 71 -10.97 3.00 -12.78
CA GLU A 71 -11.73 1.76 -12.95
C GLU A 71 -11.10 0.87 -14.04
N ALA A 72 -10.80 1.45 -15.21
CA ALA A 72 -10.12 0.74 -16.29
C ALA A 72 -8.73 0.22 -15.89
N TRP A 73 -7.92 1.03 -15.21
CA TRP A 73 -6.60 0.63 -14.73
C TRP A 73 -6.70 -0.53 -13.73
N THR A 74 -7.58 -0.41 -12.73
CA THR A 74 -7.71 -1.43 -11.68
C THR A 74 -8.34 -2.73 -12.19
N PHE A 75 -9.30 -2.64 -13.11
CA PHE A 75 -9.84 -3.80 -13.83
C PHE A 75 -8.76 -4.50 -14.65
N TYR A 76 -7.96 -3.76 -15.43
CA TYR A 76 -6.86 -4.32 -16.20
C TYR A 76 -5.83 -5.04 -15.32
N ASP A 77 -5.44 -4.46 -14.18
CA ASP A 77 -4.53 -5.13 -13.25
C ASP A 77 -5.13 -6.39 -12.59
N ARG A 78 -6.45 -6.40 -12.34
CA ARG A 78 -7.15 -7.58 -11.82
C ARG A 78 -7.15 -8.72 -12.84
N VAL A 79 -7.53 -8.43 -14.09
CA VAL A 79 -7.67 -9.42 -15.16
C VAL A 79 -6.31 -9.86 -15.73
N ALA A 80 -5.45 -8.91 -16.10
CA ALA A 80 -4.20 -9.20 -16.81
C ALA A 80 -2.99 -9.47 -15.90
N LYS A 81 -3.05 -9.08 -14.61
CA LYS A 81 -1.90 -9.20 -13.69
C LYS A 81 -2.22 -9.89 -12.35
N GLY A 82 -3.45 -10.37 -12.16
CA GLY A 82 -3.88 -11.06 -10.94
C GLY A 82 -3.77 -10.19 -9.67
N ARG A 83 -3.76 -8.86 -9.80
CA ARG A 83 -3.59 -7.93 -8.67
C ARG A 83 -4.93 -7.68 -7.99
N ILE A 84 -4.97 -7.87 -6.67
CA ILE A 84 -6.12 -7.49 -5.85
C ILE A 84 -6.09 -5.98 -5.64
N THR A 85 -7.11 -5.27 -6.14
CA THR A 85 -7.32 -3.84 -5.89
C THR A 85 -8.38 -3.64 -4.81
N PHE A 86 -8.14 -2.68 -3.92
CA PHE A 86 -8.98 -2.44 -2.74
C PHE A 86 -9.92 -1.26 -3.02
N GLU A 87 -11.24 -1.50 -3.03
CA GLU A 87 -12.20 -0.42 -3.19
C GLU A 87 -13.56 -0.65 -2.52
N ASP A 88 -14.10 0.44 -1.97
CA ASP A 88 -15.50 0.73 -1.64
C ASP A 88 -16.31 -0.40 -0.95
N GLY A 89 -15.64 -1.16 -0.08
CA GLY A 89 -16.27 -2.06 0.90
C GLY A 89 -16.94 -3.31 0.32
N LYS A 90 -16.79 -3.59 -0.99
CA LYS A 90 -17.36 -4.78 -1.64
C LYS A 90 -16.27 -5.70 -2.19
N TYR A 91 -16.03 -6.79 -1.46
CA TYR A 91 -15.26 -7.92 -1.95
C TYR A 91 -16.05 -8.71 -3.01
N VAL A 92 -15.39 -9.12 -4.09
CA VAL A 92 -15.89 -10.13 -5.05
C VAL A 92 -14.80 -11.20 -5.24
N VAL A 93 -15.20 -12.48 -5.28
CA VAL A 93 -14.40 -13.68 -4.92
C VAL A 93 -14.90 -14.88 -5.76
N VAL A 94 -14.21 -16.01 -6.02
CA VAL A 94 -13.02 -16.62 -5.39
C VAL A 94 -12.17 -17.40 -6.44
N SER A 95 -10.83 -17.38 -6.34
CA SER A 95 -10.03 -18.59 -6.59
C SER A 95 -8.71 -18.63 -5.77
N LYS A 96 -8.75 -19.31 -4.61
CA LYS A 96 -7.61 -19.70 -3.76
C LYS A 96 -6.55 -18.61 -3.43
N GLY A 97 -6.82 -17.78 -2.42
CA GLY A 97 -5.80 -16.91 -1.80
C GLY A 97 -6.31 -16.19 -0.54
N HIS A 98 -5.44 -16.00 0.47
CA HIS A 98 -5.85 -15.43 1.76
C HIS A 98 -5.97 -13.89 1.70
N LEU A 99 -7.06 -13.38 2.26
CA LEU A 99 -7.42 -11.97 2.28
C LEU A 99 -6.81 -11.23 3.48
N TYR A 100 -5.64 -10.60 3.32
CA TYR A 100 -5.22 -9.48 4.18
C TYR A 100 -4.36 -8.46 3.39
N LEU A 101 -4.82 -7.21 3.35
CA LEU A 101 -4.11 -5.99 2.93
C LEU A 101 -3.47 -5.91 1.53
N GLY A 102 -3.56 -6.93 0.66
CA GLY A 102 -3.06 -6.83 -0.72
C GLY A 102 -1.54 -6.72 -0.84
N ARG A 103 -0.83 -7.34 0.13
CA ARG A 103 0.62 -7.29 0.38
C ARG A 103 1.52 -7.14 -0.87
N GLU A 104 2.39 -6.14 -0.84
CA GLU A 104 3.69 -6.14 -1.52
C GLU A 104 4.86 -6.50 -0.60
N VAL A 105 4.63 -6.45 0.73
CA VAL A 105 5.49 -7.05 1.74
C VAL A 105 5.70 -8.53 1.44
N LYS A 106 6.94 -8.88 1.13
CA LYS A 106 7.41 -10.26 0.93
C LYS A 106 7.27 -11.02 2.25
N ASP A 107 6.52 -12.14 2.23
CA ASP A 107 6.39 -13.02 3.40
C ASP A 107 7.79 -13.41 3.94
N VAL A 108 8.08 -13.07 5.20
CA VAL A 108 9.30 -13.50 5.88
C VAL A 108 8.99 -14.76 6.69
N GLY A 109 9.04 -15.90 6.00
CA GLY A 109 8.74 -17.21 6.60
C GLY A 109 7.39 -17.78 6.11
N PRO A 110 6.54 -18.32 7.00
CA PRO A 110 5.27 -18.93 6.61
C PRO A 110 4.26 -17.89 6.12
N LYS A 111 3.36 -18.30 5.20
CA LYS A 111 2.36 -17.40 4.60
C LYS A 111 1.46 -16.74 5.65
N GLY A 112 1.33 -15.42 5.57
CA GLY A 112 0.50 -14.62 6.46
C GLY A 112 1.33 -13.82 7.47
N LEU A 113 0.65 -13.09 8.35
CA LEU A 113 1.30 -12.19 9.31
C LEU A 113 1.98 -13.00 10.42
N SER A 114 3.29 -13.19 10.31
CA SER A 114 4.10 -14.10 11.13
C SER A 114 5.32 -13.44 11.79
N SER A 115 5.84 -12.33 11.23
CA SER A 115 6.96 -11.56 11.83
C SER A 115 6.67 -10.07 11.97
N SER A 116 7.40 -9.42 12.88
CA SER A 116 7.36 -7.97 13.06
C SER A 116 8.00 -7.18 11.92
N GLU A 117 8.89 -7.80 11.14
CA GLU A 117 9.44 -7.23 9.90
C GLU A 117 8.35 -7.01 8.85
N GLU A 118 7.39 -7.95 8.73
CA GLU A 118 6.25 -7.78 7.83
C GLU A 118 5.34 -6.62 8.29
N VAL A 119 5.22 -6.43 9.61
CA VAL A 119 4.44 -5.32 10.19
C VAL A 119 5.15 -3.99 9.96
N GLU A 120 6.48 -3.94 10.12
CA GLU A 120 7.28 -2.76 9.78
C GLU A 120 7.14 -2.39 8.29
N GLY A 121 7.13 -3.38 7.40
CA GLY A 121 6.83 -3.19 5.98
C GLY A 121 5.48 -2.53 5.74
N ILE A 122 4.41 -3.05 6.34
CA ILE A 122 3.05 -2.49 6.21
C ILE A 122 2.98 -1.06 6.82
N LEU A 123 3.72 -0.78 7.90
CA LEU A 123 3.75 0.56 8.50
C LEU A 123 4.46 1.58 7.59
N LYS A 124 5.52 1.18 6.87
CA LYS A 124 6.15 2.00 5.83
C LYS A 124 5.18 2.30 4.68
N GLU A 125 4.40 1.30 4.24
CA GLU A 125 3.34 1.51 3.24
C GLU A 125 2.26 2.51 3.71
N LEU A 126 1.89 2.46 4.99
CA LEU A 126 0.93 3.40 5.59
C LEU A 126 1.52 4.81 5.82
N GLU A 127 2.83 4.93 5.97
CA GLU A 127 3.54 6.21 6.00
C GLU A 127 3.53 6.88 4.62
N GLU A 128 3.90 6.12 3.59
CA GLU A 128 3.86 6.54 2.19
C GLU A 128 2.44 6.96 1.78
N ASP A 129 1.42 6.17 2.14
CA ASP A 129 0.01 6.52 1.92
C ASP A 129 -0.35 7.91 2.52
N LEU A 130 0.17 8.26 3.70
CA LEU A 130 -0.05 9.58 4.32
C LEU A 130 0.63 10.71 3.53
N GLU A 131 1.89 10.55 3.14
CA GLU A 131 2.62 11.51 2.30
C GLU A 131 1.96 11.72 0.92
N TYR A 132 1.32 10.66 0.44
CA TYR A 132 0.53 10.61 -0.77
C TYR A 132 -0.91 11.14 -0.63
N GLY A 133 -1.33 11.54 0.57
CA GLY A 133 -2.58 12.26 0.82
C GLY A 133 -3.77 11.40 1.21
N VAL A 134 -3.57 10.13 1.56
CA VAL A 134 -4.63 9.27 2.12
C VAL A 134 -5.08 9.83 3.47
N SER A 135 -6.40 9.86 3.70
CA SER A 135 -6.96 10.51 4.90
C SER A 135 -6.49 9.84 6.20
N LYS A 136 -6.22 10.66 7.23
CA LYS A 136 -5.89 10.18 8.59
C LYS A 136 -6.92 9.18 9.14
N ALA A 137 -8.20 9.33 8.80
CA ALA A 137 -9.25 8.38 9.20
C ALA A 137 -9.08 7.00 8.53
N THR A 138 -8.78 6.97 7.23
CA THR A 138 -8.48 5.74 6.47
C THR A 138 -7.26 5.02 7.05
N ILE A 139 -6.20 5.77 7.38
CA ILE A 139 -4.97 5.21 7.96
C ILE A 139 -5.22 4.63 9.34
N ASN A 140 -5.97 5.33 10.22
CA ASN A 140 -6.35 4.80 11.53
C ASN A 140 -7.16 3.49 11.40
N ALA A 141 -8.04 3.38 10.41
CA ALA A 141 -8.79 2.15 10.14
C ALA A 141 -7.91 1.00 9.65
N ARG A 142 -6.98 1.25 8.71
CA ARG A 142 -6.00 0.26 8.23
C ARG A 142 -5.08 -0.22 9.37
N LEU A 143 -4.62 0.71 10.20
CA LEU A 143 -3.76 0.45 11.35
C LEU A 143 -4.46 -0.37 12.44
N TYR A 144 -5.76 -0.14 12.66
CA TYR A 144 -6.59 -0.99 13.54
C TYR A 144 -6.75 -2.40 12.97
N ALA A 145 -6.97 -2.54 11.66
CA ALA A 145 -7.05 -3.84 11.01
C ALA A 145 -5.73 -4.63 11.12
N LEU A 146 -4.59 -3.95 10.94
CA LEU A 146 -3.25 -4.51 11.15
C LEU A 146 -3.06 -5.00 12.59
N PHE A 147 -3.37 -4.17 13.59
CA PHE A 147 -3.32 -4.54 15.00
C PHE A 147 -4.19 -5.77 15.33
N MET A 148 -5.44 -5.79 14.84
CA MET A 148 -6.32 -6.96 15.01
C MET A 148 -5.80 -8.20 14.29
N GLY A 149 -5.09 -8.04 13.17
CA GLY A 149 -4.39 -9.12 12.46
C GLY A 149 -3.24 -9.72 13.27
N VAL A 150 -2.39 -8.87 13.87
CA VAL A 150 -1.30 -9.28 14.79
C VAL A 150 -1.87 -10.12 15.95
N LEU A 151 -2.87 -9.59 16.65
CA LEU A 151 -3.47 -10.28 17.80
C LEU A 151 -4.03 -11.67 17.43
N LYS A 152 -4.74 -11.76 16.30
CA LYS A 152 -5.42 -12.98 15.85
C LYS A 152 -4.54 -13.97 15.10
N SER A 153 -3.32 -13.58 14.71
CA SER A 153 -2.43 -14.49 14.00
C SER A 153 -2.08 -15.70 14.87
N LYS A 154 -2.22 -16.90 14.30
CA LYS A 154 -1.76 -18.15 14.91
C LYS A 154 -0.34 -18.53 14.46
N ALA A 155 0.20 -17.82 13.47
CA ALA A 155 1.51 -18.09 12.88
C ALA A 155 2.61 -17.15 13.42
N MET A 156 2.25 -16.14 14.20
CA MET A 156 3.16 -15.18 14.81
C MET A 156 3.45 -15.57 16.27
N PRO A 157 4.71 -15.81 16.66
CA PRO A 157 5.11 -16.02 18.06
C PRO A 157 4.77 -14.84 18.97
N VAL A 158 4.70 -15.07 20.28
CA VAL A 158 4.33 -14.02 21.25
C VAL A 158 5.32 -12.85 21.24
N GLU A 159 6.63 -13.12 21.14
CA GLU A 159 7.64 -12.06 21.07
C GLU A 159 7.48 -11.20 19.79
N GLU A 160 7.13 -11.83 18.67
CA GLU A 160 6.87 -11.12 17.40
C GLU A 160 5.56 -10.32 17.46
N LYS A 161 4.54 -10.81 18.17
CA LYS A 161 3.32 -10.01 18.45
C LYS A 161 3.66 -8.78 19.28
N GLU A 162 4.46 -8.93 20.35
CA GLU A 162 4.86 -7.79 21.18
C GLU A 162 5.67 -6.74 20.40
N LYS A 163 6.65 -7.16 19.60
CA LYS A 163 7.39 -6.25 18.70
C LYS A 163 6.46 -5.55 17.72
N SER A 164 5.55 -6.29 17.09
CA SER A 164 4.56 -5.76 16.15
C SER A 164 3.64 -4.72 16.80
N ILE A 165 3.18 -4.96 18.03
CA ILE A 165 2.33 -4.02 18.78
C ILE A 165 3.11 -2.76 19.17
N LYS A 166 4.39 -2.90 19.57
CA LYS A 166 5.28 -1.76 19.84
C LYS A 166 5.44 -0.89 18.59
N LEU A 167 5.76 -1.48 17.44
CA LEU A 167 5.88 -0.78 16.14
C LEU A 167 4.59 -0.03 15.78
N ILE A 168 3.43 -0.71 15.87
CA ILE A 168 2.13 -0.10 15.61
C ILE A 168 1.86 1.07 16.56
N ASN A 169 2.15 0.93 17.85
CA ASN A 169 1.91 1.99 18.83
C ASN A 169 2.85 3.19 18.63
N SER A 170 4.13 2.99 18.34
CA SER A 170 5.04 4.08 17.97
C SER A 170 4.57 4.85 16.72
N PHE A 171 4.02 4.14 15.73
CA PHE A 171 3.39 4.79 14.56
C PHE A 171 2.13 5.59 14.93
N ARG A 172 1.31 5.12 15.89
CA ARG A 172 0.16 5.87 16.41
C ARG A 172 0.59 7.16 17.12
N GLU A 173 1.60 7.06 17.99
CA GLU A 173 2.13 8.19 18.75
C GLU A 173 2.71 9.26 17.82
N LYS A 174 3.45 8.85 16.78
CA LYS A 174 3.94 9.75 15.70
C LYS A 174 2.83 10.56 15.03
N LEU A 175 1.62 10.01 14.95
CA LEU A 175 0.44 10.66 14.34
C LEU A 175 -0.43 11.43 15.35
N GLY A 176 -0.04 11.46 16.63
CA GLY A 176 -0.79 12.10 17.71
C GLY A 176 -1.95 11.27 18.26
N TRP A 177 -1.96 9.95 18.03
CA TRP A 177 -3.00 9.04 18.53
C TRP A 177 -2.53 8.28 19.76
N LYS A 178 -3.47 8.02 20.69
CA LYS A 178 -3.22 7.15 21.85
C LYS A 178 -2.84 5.73 21.38
N PRO A 179 -1.85 5.08 22.02
CA PRO A 179 -1.55 3.66 21.83
C PRO A 179 -2.78 2.75 21.93
N TYR A 180 -2.72 1.58 21.30
CA TYR A 180 -3.67 0.50 21.56
C TYR A 180 -3.27 -0.27 22.83
N GLU A 181 -4.26 -0.53 23.68
CA GLU A 181 -4.12 -1.29 24.92
C GLU A 181 -4.60 -2.74 24.72
N LEU A 182 -3.90 -3.68 25.36
CA LEU A 182 -4.27 -5.09 25.36
C LEU A 182 -5.37 -5.35 26.41
N LYS A 183 -6.57 -5.72 25.94
CA LYS A 183 -7.69 -6.12 26.82
C LYS A 183 -7.52 -7.51 27.44
N LYS A 184 -6.60 -8.32 26.92
CA LYS A 184 -6.25 -9.67 27.37
C LYS A 184 -4.76 -9.91 27.08
N PRO A 185 -4.07 -10.80 27.82
CA PRO A 185 -2.73 -11.26 27.47
C PRO A 185 -2.66 -11.82 26.04
N LEU A 186 -1.47 -11.77 25.46
CA LEU A 186 -1.19 -12.41 24.18
C LEU A 186 -1.17 -13.95 24.36
N ALA A 187 -1.58 -14.65 23.30
CA ALA A 187 -1.62 -16.09 23.17
C ALA A 187 -1.14 -16.50 21.76
#